data_AF-G5GEV3-F1
#
_entry.id   AF-G5GEV3-F1
#
_cell.length_a   1.000
_cell.length_b   1.000
_cell.length_c   1.000
_cell.angle_alpha   90.00
_cell.angle_beta   90.00
_cell.angle_gamma   90.00
#
_symmetry.space_group_name_H-M   'P 1'
#
loop_
_entity.id
_entity.type
_entity.pdbx_description
1 polymer ?
#
loop_
_entity_poly.entity_id
_entity_poly.type
_entity_poly.pdbx_seq_one_letter_code
_entity_poly.pdbx_strand_id
1 'polypeptide(L)'
;MIVFINDSYDPYYNQAFEEYIFNVFNNDDLVIIWRNSPVVVVGCYQNICREVNIHALRKAGIPVIRRMSGGGTVYHDSGNVNYTMVCARDRFEGGFVNYEYFLERVVRALNNLGIPACHDRLCDIAIEGRKISGSAQKVSGGRVLHHGTLLFSSELALLDEITTKNKSNNFATSASESAICRVTNINEYFTPDGMTARKNTYDEDIFKYAVCKDNEIYNINTAMETQSTCKEHVKPDIEAFCEAFLLQLVREKTRYIRLESEHTEKIKLLADEKYKSWEWTWGKTPAFEFKREGVFKNVPIEISYSAKKGIVSDFKITSSFIDRCKASSIFDGARFDPDVFEKNISLVLENVNDKAKSVDEVNADKETLMQLIM
;
A
#
# COMPACT_ATOMS: atom_id res chain seq x y z
N MET A 1 -12.87 6.50 -22.30
CA MET A 1 -12.34 5.63 -21.24
C MET A 1 -11.02 5.07 -21.72
N ILE A 2 -10.02 5.12 -20.85
CA ILE A 2 -8.67 4.65 -21.09
C ILE A 2 -8.35 3.58 -20.05
N VAL A 3 -7.77 2.47 -20.50
CA VAL A 3 -7.09 1.50 -19.65
C VAL A 3 -5.60 1.73 -19.78
N PHE A 4 -4.90 1.96 -18.67
CA PHE A 4 -3.43 2.00 -18.69
C PHE A 4 -2.86 0.63 -18.37
N ILE A 5 -1.89 0.20 -19.18
CA ILE A 5 -1.14 -1.05 -18.96
C ILE A 5 0.17 -0.71 -18.23
N ASN A 6 0.37 -1.35 -17.08
CA ASN A 6 1.56 -1.22 -16.24
C ASN A 6 2.02 -2.61 -15.78
N ASP A 7 3.18 -3.05 -16.24
CA ASP A 7 3.73 -4.38 -15.90
C ASP A 7 4.68 -4.34 -14.70
N SER A 8 4.88 -3.16 -14.09
CA SER A 8 5.78 -3.02 -12.96
C SER A 8 5.17 -3.61 -11.69
N TYR A 9 5.99 -4.32 -10.93
CA TYR A 9 5.69 -4.74 -9.56
C TYR A 9 6.40 -3.86 -8.52
N ASP A 10 7.16 -2.85 -8.94
CA ASP A 10 7.85 -1.94 -8.02
C ASP A 10 6.81 -1.02 -7.33
N PRO A 11 6.63 -1.13 -6.01
CA PRO A 11 5.63 -0.36 -5.28
C PRO A 11 5.86 1.15 -5.36
N TYR A 12 7.11 1.62 -5.45
CA TYR A 12 7.41 3.05 -5.56
C TYR A 12 6.99 3.58 -6.93
N TYR A 13 7.36 2.84 -7.99
CA TYR A 13 6.97 3.17 -9.36
C TYR A 13 5.45 3.15 -9.51
N ASN A 14 4.77 2.16 -8.95
CA ASN A 14 3.32 2.01 -9.14
C ASN A 14 2.51 3.11 -8.46
N GLN A 15 2.91 3.57 -7.26
CA GLN A 15 2.28 4.74 -6.64
C GLN A 15 2.54 6.02 -7.45
N ALA A 16 3.75 6.17 -7.98
CA ALA A 16 4.08 7.29 -8.87
C ALA A 16 3.29 7.23 -10.18
N PHE A 17 3.12 6.03 -10.75
CA PHE A 17 2.35 5.81 -11.98
C PHE A 17 0.90 6.22 -11.77
N GLU A 18 0.27 5.75 -10.68
CA GLU A 18 -1.11 6.08 -10.33
C GLU A 18 -1.30 7.61 -10.17
N GLU A 19 -0.42 8.27 -9.42
CA GLU A 19 -0.48 9.73 -9.26
C GLU A 19 -0.24 10.47 -10.58
N TYR A 20 0.72 10.01 -11.38
CA TYR A 20 1.05 10.61 -12.67
C TYR A 20 -0.15 10.58 -13.61
N ILE A 21 -0.79 9.41 -13.79
CA ILE A 21 -1.94 9.30 -14.69
C ILE A 21 -3.14 10.10 -14.19
N PHE A 22 -3.31 10.18 -12.85
CA PHE A 22 -4.35 10.97 -12.23
C PHE A 22 -4.18 12.47 -12.47
N ASN A 23 -2.94 12.96 -12.50
CA ASN A 23 -2.65 14.38 -12.68
C ASN A 23 -2.54 14.79 -14.16
N VAL A 24 -2.02 13.92 -15.03
CA VAL A 24 -1.73 14.26 -16.43
C VAL A 24 -2.92 13.98 -17.37
N PHE A 25 -3.58 12.84 -17.24
CA PHE A 25 -4.65 12.43 -18.16
C PHE A 25 -6.02 12.80 -17.60
N ASN A 26 -6.42 14.07 -17.74
CA ASN A 26 -7.57 14.66 -17.06
C ASN A 26 -8.92 14.59 -17.82
N ASN A 27 -8.92 14.27 -19.11
CA ASN A 27 -10.11 14.34 -19.96
C ASN A 27 -10.94 13.06 -20.04
N ASP A 28 -10.36 11.92 -19.63
CA ASP A 28 -10.98 10.60 -19.76
C ASP A 28 -11.24 9.94 -18.40
N ASP A 29 -12.22 9.02 -18.38
CA ASP A 29 -12.32 8.01 -17.33
C ASP A 29 -11.14 7.03 -17.47
N LEU A 30 -10.45 6.74 -16.37
CA LEU A 30 -9.27 5.87 -16.36
C LEU A 30 -9.55 4.59 -15.58
N VAL A 31 -8.98 3.48 -16.03
CA VAL A 31 -8.91 2.21 -15.29
C VAL A 31 -7.49 1.67 -15.36
N ILE A 32 -6.99 1.11 -14.26
CA ILE A 32 -5.76 0.33 -14.23
C ILE A 32 -5.93 -0.82 -13.25
N ILE A 33 -5.43 -2.00 -13.63
CA ILE A 33 -5.23 -3.16 -12.75
C ILE A 33 -3.73 -3.34 -12.61
N TRP A 34 -3.24 -3.48 -11.38
CA TRP A 34 -1.81 -3.50 -11.09
C TRP A 34 -1.51 -4.26 -9.80
N ARG A 35 -0.25 -4.66 -9.60
CA ARG A 35 0.20 -5.44 -8.44
C ARG A 35 1.54 -4.94 -7.94
N ASN A 36 1.86 -5.22 -6.69
CA ASN A 36 3.16 -4.89 -6.11
C ASN A 36 3.89 -6.16 -5.68
N SER A 37 5.22 -6.10 -5.64
CA SER A 37 6.01 -6.93 -4.75
C SER A 37 5.65 -6.63 -3.27
N PRO A 38 6.03 -7.50 -2.32
CA PRO A 38 5.70 -7.32 -0.91
C PRO A 38 5.96 -5.89 -0.39
N VAL A 39 4.92 -5.22 0.11
CA VAL A 39 5.01 -3.84 0.63
C VAL A 39 3.87 -3.54 1.60
N VAL A 40 4.13 -2.69 2.58
CA VAL A 40 3.08 -2.04 3.37
C VAL A 40 2.80 -0.64 2.83
N VAL A 41 1.54 -0.37 2.53
CA VAL A 41 1.07 0.94 2.07
C VAL A 41 0.23 1.62 3.15
N VAL A 42 0.77 2.65 3.78
CA VAL A 42 0.08 3.45 4.80
C VAL A 42 -0.72 4.59 4.17
N GLY A 43 -1.85 4.94 4.78
CA GLY A 43 -2.67 6.09 4.36
C GLY A 43 -1.98 7.43 4.61
N CYS A 44 -2.35 8.46 3.85
CA CYS A 44 -1.65 9.75 3.90
C CYS A 44 -1.71 10.48 5.27
N TYR A 45 -2.69 10.15 6.13
CA TYR A 45 -2.88 10.75 7.45
C TYR A 45 -2.62 9.78 8.62
N GLN A 46 -1.98 8.64 8.36
CA GLN A 46 -1.72 7.65 9.40
C GLN A 46 -0.35 7.84 10.05
N ASN A 47 -0.26 7.46 11.33
CA ASN A 47 1.00 7.29 12.02
C ASN A 47 1.53 5.89 11.74
N ILE A 48 2.71 5.78 11.14
CA ILE A 48 3.28 4.49 10.68
C ILE A 48 3.44 3.52 11.85
N CYS A 49 4.03 3.95 12.96
CA CYS A 49 4.43 3.07 14.06
C CYS A 49 3.26 2.59 14.92
N ARG A 50 2.13 3.28 14.80
CA ARG A 50 0.88 2.82 15.37
C ARG A 50 0.23 1.71 14.53
N GLU A 51 0.46 1.74 13.22
CA GLU A 51 -0.20 0.86 12.26
C GLU A 51 0.61 -0.40 11.93
N VAL A 52 1.93 -0.35 12.04
CA VAL A 52 2.79 -1.48 11.67
C VAL A 52 3.91 -1.76 12.65
N ASN A 53 4.29 -3.03 12.71
CA ASN A 53 5.53 -3.46 13.36
C ASN A 53 6.72 -3.22 12.42
N ILE A 54 7.39 -2.08 12.57
CA ILE A 54 8.52 -1.68 11.70
C ILE A 54 9.69 -2.65 11.83
N HIS A 55 9.97 -3.13 13.05
CA HIS A 55 11.05 -4.08 13.27
C HIS A 55 10.83 -5.38 12.46
N ALA A 56 9.64 -5.98 12.55
CA ALA A 56 9.29 -7.18 11.81
C ALA A 56 9.39 -6.96 10.29
N LEU A 57 8.94 -5.80 9.80
CA LEU A 57 9.02 -5.42 8.39
C LEU A 57 10.46 -5.32 7.88
N ARG A 58 11.35 -4.70 8.65
CA ARG A 58 12.78 -4.62 8.30
C ARG A 58 13.41 -6.00 8.21
N LYS A 59 13.13 -6.86 9.19
CA LYS A 59 13.65 -8.24 9.21
C LYS A 59 13.15 -9.05 8.01
N ALA A 60 11.92 -8.81 7.57
CA ALA A 60 11.34 -9.45 6.40
C ALA A 60 11.76 -8.80 5.05
N GLY A 61 12.47 -7.67 5.09
CA GLY A 61 12.84 -6.91 3.88
C GLY A 61 11.63 -6.26 3.18
N ILE A 62 10.54 -6.02 3.90
CA ILE A 62 9.30 -5.47 3.37
C ILE A 62 9.29 -3.95 3.58
N PRO A 63 9.32 -3.12 2.52
CA PRO A 63 9.29 -1.68 2.65
C PRO A 63 7.94 -1.15 3.15
N VAL A 64 7.97 0.05 3.71
CA VAL A 64 6.79 0.86 4.02
C VAL A 64 6.75 2.06 3.08
N ILE A 65 5.62 2.29 2.43
CA ILE A 65 5.38 3.44 1.58
C ILE A 65 4.11 4.18 2.02
N ARG A 66 4.05 5.49 1.78
CA ARG A 66 2.84 6.29 1.99
C ARG A 66 2.14 6.55 0.66
N ARG A 67 0.84 6.27 0.56
CA ARG A 67 0.04 6.64 -0.62
C ARG A 67 -0.54 8.04 -0.49
N MET A 68 -1.01 8.60 -1.60
CA MET A 68 -1.59 9.95 -1.62
C MET A 68 -3.04 10.04 -1.10
N SER A 69 -3.77 8.93 -1.08
CA SER A 69 -5.14 8.85 -0.56
C SER A 69 -5.19 8.60 0.95
N GLY A 70 -6.33 8.94 1.57
CA GLY A 70 -6.59 8.61 2.97
C GLY A 70 -6.91 7.13 3.16
N GLY A 71 -7.51 6.77 4.29
CA GLY A 71 -7.87 5.39 4.63
C GLY A 71 -6.79 4.64 5.42
N GLY A 72 -7.04 3.36 5.69
CA GLY A 72 -6.18 2.51 6.53
C GLY A 72 -4.93 1.97 5.84
N THR A 73 -4.10 1.27 6.60
CA THR A 73 -2.88 0.60 6.14
C THR A 73 -3.25 -0.73 5.51
N VAL A 74 -2.60 -1.05 4.40
CA VAL A 74 -2.79 -2.31 3.68
C VAL A 74 -1.43 -2.96 3.40
N TYR A 75 -1.42 -4.29 3.35
CA TYR A 75 -0.28 -5.07 2.92
C TYR A 75 -0.55 -5.61 1.52
N HIS A 76 0.40 -5.45 0.60
CA HIS A 76 0.36 -6.02 -0.74
C HIS A 76 1.43 -7.09 -0.86
N ASP A 77 1.15 -8.12 -1.63
CA ASP A 77 2.07 -9.14 -2.11
C ASP A 77 1.70 -9.54 -3.55
N SER A 78 2.36 -10.56 -4.10
CA SER A 78 2.05 -11.08 -5.44
C SER A 78 0.63 -11.65 -5.58
N GLY A 79 -0.02 -11.98 -4.47
CA GLY A 79 -1.40 -12.48 -4.40
C GLY A 79 -2.45 -11.38 -4.27
N ASN A 80 -2.05 -10.10 -4.13
CA ASN A 80 -2.96 -8.97 -4.00
C ASN A 80 -3.07 -8.22 -5.33
N VAL A 81 -4.29 -8.07 -5.85
CA VAL A 81 -4.60 -7.25 -7.03
C VAL A 81 -5.03 -5.86 -6.58
N ASN A 82 -4.49 -4.82 -7.19
CA ASN A 82 -4.96 -3.45 -7.01
C ASN A 82 -5.73 -3.01 -8.24
N TYR A 83 -6.78 -2.24 -8.03
CA TYR A 83 -7.51 -1.58 -9.09
C TYR A 83 -7.60 -0.09 -8.80
N THR A 84 -7.56 0.72 -9.85
CA THR A 84 -7.81 2.16 -9.77
C THR A 84 -8.80 2.55 -10.85
N MET A 85 -9.79 3.33 -10.46
CA MET A 85 -10.78 3.95 -11.32
C MET A 85 -10.74 5.47 -11.11
N VAL A 86 -10.68 6.23 -12.19
CA VAL A 86 -10.70 7.69 -12.14
C VAL A 86 -11.84 8.21 -13.00
N CYS A 87 -12.61 9.17 -12.50
CA CYS A 87 -13.63 9.86 -13.29
C CYS A 87 -13.81 11.32 -12.84
N ALA A 88 -14.58 12.09 -13.62
CA ALA A 88 -15.00 13.43 -13.24
C ALA A 88 -15.89 13.41 -11.99
N ARG A 89 -15.74 14.41 -11.12
CA ARG A 89 -16.46 14.51 -9.84
C ARG A 89 -17.94 14.87 -10.02
N ASP A 90 -18.27 15.62 -11.06
CA ASP A 90 -19.64 16.08 -11.37
C ASP A 90 -20.62 14.95 -11.71
N ARG A 91 -20.13 13.71 -11.85
CA ARG A 91 -20.96 12.51 -12.00
C ARG A 91 -21.75 12.12 -10.76
N PHE A 92 -21.46 12.73 -9.61
CA PHE A 92 -22.09 12.40 -8.33
C PHE A 92 -22.82 13.62 -7.78
N GLU A 93 -24.11 13.50 -7.51
CA GLU A 93 -24.85 14.48 -6.71
C GLU A 93 -24.45 14.34 -5.24
N GLY A 94 -24.24 15.46 -4.53
CA GLY A 94 -24.27 15.47 -3.06
C GLY A 94 -22.97 15.35 -2.25
N GLY A 95 -21.75 15.47 -2.80
CA GLY A 95 -20.58 15.63 -1.92
C GLY A 95 -19.19 15.34 -2.51
N PHE A 96 -18.19 15.38 -1.62
CA PHE A 96 -16.76 15.26 -1.95
C PHE A 96 -16.29 13.82 -2.25
N VAL A 97 -17.01 12.77 -1.82
CA VAL A 97 -16.58 11.36 -1.86
C VAL A 97 -17.83 10.49 -2.09
N ASN A 98 -17.78 9.53 -3.02
CA ASN A 98 -18.88 8.59 -3.29
C ASN A 98 -18.30 7.19 -3.47
N TYR A 99 -18.30 6.38 -2.41
CA TYR A 99 -17.79 5.01 -2.46
C TYR A 99 -18.74 4.06 -3.18
N GLU A 100 -20.05 4.18 -2.91
CA GLU A 100 -21.10 3.31 -3.46
C GLU A 100 -20.97 3.17 -4.98
N TYR A 101 -20.85 4.29 -5.70
CA TYR A 101 -20.73 4.28 -7.15
C TYR A 101 -19.60 3.39 -7.67
N PHE A 102 -18.44 3.40 -7.02
CA PHE A 102 -17.30 2.59 -7.47
C PHE A 102 -17.41 1.16 -6.97
N LEU A 103 -17.84 0.96 -5.72
CA LEU A 103 -17.94 -0.36 -5.12
C LEU A 103 -19.01 -1.22 -5.80
N GLU A 104 -20.16 -0.66 -6.18
CA GLU A 104 -21.18 -1.37 -6.96
C GLU A 104 -20.62 -1.94 -8.27
N ARG A 105 -19.71 -1.21 -8.94
CA ARG A 105 -19.08 -1.67 -10.19
C ARG A 105 -18.14 -2.83 -9.95
N VAL A 106 -17.34 -2.76 -8.89
CA VAL A 106 -16.41 -3.83 -8.50
C VAL A 106 -17.20 -5.07 -8.05
N VAL A 107 -18.21 -4.89 -7.20
CA VAL A 107 -19.11 -5.94 -6.73
C VAL A 107 -19.82 -6.61 -7.91
N ARG A 108 -20.36 -5.84 -8.85
CA ARG A 108 -20.99 -6.38 -10.06
C ARG A 108 -19.99 -7.15 -10.92
N ALA A 109 -18.79 -6.63 -11.10
CA ALA A 109 -17.73 -7.31 -11.83
C ALA A 109 -17.40 -8.67 -11.19
N LEU A 110 -17.15 -8.70 -9.88
CA LEU A 110 -16.87 -9.94 -9.15
C LEU A 110 -18.03 -10.95 -9.23
N ASN A 111 -19.28 -10.49 -9.03
CA ASN A 111 -20.46 -11.35 -9.14
C ASN A 111 -20.65 -11.94 -10.55
N ASN A 112 -20.35 -11.17 -11.60
CA ASN A 112 -20.36 -11.69 -12.97
C ASN A 112 -19.31 -12.79 -13.21
N LEU A 113 -18.23 -12.81 -12.42
CA LEU A 113 -17.20 -13.86 -12.43
C LEU A 113 -17.56 -15.04 -11.52
N GLY A 114 -18.75 -15.04 -10.91
CA GLY A 114 -19.22 -16.09 -10.00
C GLY A 114 -18.73 -15.94 -8.55
N ILE A 115 -18.11 -14.81 -8.19
CA ILE A 115 -17.64 -14.54 -6.84
C ILE A 115 -18.75 -13.82 -6.07
N PRO A 116 -19.30 -14.38 -4.97
CA PRO A 116 -20.46 -13.83 -4.26
C PRO A 116 -20.07 -12.65 -3.34
N ALA A 117 -19.50 -11.61 -3.95
CA ALA A 117 -19.04 -10.41 -3.27
C ALA A 117 -20.22 -9.48 -2.97
N CYS A 118 -20.21 -8.85 -1.80
CA CYS A 118 -21.16 -7.80 -1.43
C CYS A 118 -20.44 -6.59 -0.85
N HIS A 119 -21.07 -5.43 -0.97
CA HIS A 119 -20.63 -4.23 -0.28
C HIS A 119 -20.63 -4.48 1.24
N ASP A 120 -19.59 -4.00 1.92
CA ASP A 120 -19.47 -4.05 3.37
C ASP A 120 -18.96 -2.71 3.90
N ARG A 121 -19.44 -2.32 5.08
CA ARG A 121 -19.09 -1.05 5.75
C ARG A 121 -19.17 0.15 4.77
N LEU A 122 -18.25 1.11 4.90
CA LEU A 122 -18.24 2.35 4.08
C LEU A 122 -17.43 2.20 2.78
N CYS A 123 -16.36 1.40 2.82
CA CYS A 123 -15.38 1.34 1.74
C CYS A 123 -14.82 -0.07 1.52
N ASP A 124 -15.52 -1.10 2.00
CA ASP A 124 -15.04 -2.48 1.97
C ASP A 124 -15.93 -3.34 1.06
N ILE A 125 -15.37 -4.45 0.59
CA ILE A 125 -16.12 -5.53 -0.07
C ILE A 125 -15.80 -6.82 0.69
N ALA A 126 -16.82 -7.62 0.92
CA ALA A 126 -16.71 -8.86 1.68
C ALA A 126 -17.38 -10.04 0.97
N ILE A 127 -16.98 -11.24 1.38
CA ILE A 127 -17.68 -12.49 1.11
C ILE A 127 -17.99 -13.11 2.47
N GLU A 128 -19.26 -13.42 2.74
CA GLU A 128 -19.70 -14.01 4.03
C GLU A 128 -19.22 -13.22 5.27
N GLY A 129 -19.18 -11.87 5.17
CA GLY A 129 -18.72 -10.99 6.24
C GLY A 129 -17.21 -10.99 6.48
N ARG A 130 -16.42 -11.66 5.62
CA ARG A 130 -14.95 -11.59 5.60
C ARG A 130 -14.49 -10.65 4.48
N LYS A 131 -13.71 -9.63 4.83
CA LYS A 131 -13.24 -8.60 3.90
C LYS A 131 -12.29 -9.19 2.85
N ILE A 132 -12.55 -8.89 1.58
CA ILE A 132 -11.70 -9.23 0.43
C ILE A 132 -11.10 -7.99 -0.23
N SER A 133 -11.67 -6.80 0.02
CA SER A 133 -11.25 -5.53 -0.57
C SER A 133 -11.41 -4.41 0.43
N GLY A 134 -10.44 -3.50 0.48
CA GLY A 134 -10.60 -2.18 1.07
C GLY A 134 -10.25 -1.09 0.07
N SER A 135 -11.03 -0.03 0.04
CA SER A 135 -10.85 1.08 -0.91
C SER A 135 -10.52 2.40 -0.22
N ALA A 136 -9.93 3.30 -1.00
CA ALA A 136 -9.72 4.68 -0.61
C ALA A 136 -9.92 5.62 -1.81
N GLN A 137 -10.24 6.89 -1.52
CA GLN A 137 -10.43 7.90 -2.54
C GLN A 137 -9.51 9.11 -2.34
N LYS A 138 -9.15 9.73 -3.46
CA LYS A 138 -8.51 11.06 -3.53
C LYS A 138 -9.32 11.93 -4.47
N VAL A 139 -9.66 13.14 -4.01
CA VAL A 139 -10.28 14.17 -4.84
C VAL A 139 -9.28 15.30 -5.06
N SER A 140 -9.14 15.71 -6.31
CA SER A 140 -8.27 16.82 -6.73
C SER A 140 -8.64 17.26 -8.15
N GLY A 141 -8.52 18.55 -8.47
CA GLY A 141 -8.69 19.05 -9.84
C GLY A 141 -10.05 18.72 -10.48
N GLY A 142 -11.13 18.65 -9.69
CA GLY A 142 -12.47 18.27 -10.20
C GLY A 142 -12.64 16.78 -10.52
N ARG A 143 -11.69 15.92 -10.15
CA ARG A 143 -11.69 14.48 -10.40
C ARG A 143 -11.66 13.68 -9.11
N VAL A 144 -12.17 12.45 -9.19
CA VAL A 144 -12.11 11.45 -8.12
C VAL A 144 -11.28 10.28 -8.61
N LEU A 145 -10.24 9.96 -7.86
CA LEU A 145 -9.54 8.68 -7.94
C LEU A 145 -10.07 7.79 -6.83
N HIS A 146 -10.52 6.60 -7.21
CA HIS A 146 -10.89 5.53 -6.30
C HIS A 146 -9.99 4.34 -6.60
N HIS A 147 -9.31 3.82 -5.59
CA HIS A 147 -8.57 2.59 -5.70
C HIS A 147 -8.94 1.62 -4.59
N GLY A 148 -8.64 0.35 -4.81
CA GLY A 148 -8.80 -0.66 -3.78
C GLY A 148 -7.93 -1.87 -4.04
N THR A 149 -7.82 -2.67 -2.99
CA THR A 149 -7.17 -3.98 -3.02
C THR A 149 -8.18 -5.08 -3.34
N LEU A 150 -7.72 -6.21 -3.83
CA LEU A 150 -8.49 -7.44 -3.98
C LEU A 150 -7.56 -8.57 -3.54
N LEU A 151 -7.82 -9.11 -2.36
CA LEU A 151 -7.08 -10.23 -1.78
C LEU A 151 -7.42 -11.48 -2.59
N PHE A 152 -6.64 -11.77 -3.63
CA PHE A 152 -6.89 -12.91 -4.49
C PHE A 152 -6.33 -14.18 -3.87
N SER A 153 -5.05 -14.18 -3.57
CA SER A 153 -4.32 -15.31 -2.97
C SER A 153 -3.16 -14.81 -2.11
N SER A 154 -3.40 -13.78 -1.31
CA SER A 154 -2.40 -13.13 -0.47
C SER A 154 -2.10 -13.92 0.81
N GLU A 155 -0.95 -13.64 1.39
CA GLU A 155 -0.41 -14.28 2.59
C GLU A 155 -1.02 -13.65 3.85
N LEU A 156 -2.27 -14.05 4.14
CA LEU A 156 -3.09 -13.44 5.19
C LEU A 156 -2.48 -13.51 6.60
N ALA A 157 -1.69 -14.55 6.89
CA ALA A 157 -1.01 -14.69 8.19
C ALA A 157 0.05 -13.58 8.40
N LEU A 158 0.80 -13.26 7.35
CA LEU A 158 1.81 -12.20 7.37
C LEU A 158 1.14 -10.82 7.45
N LEU A 159 0.03 -10.63 6.72
CA LEU A 159 -0.80 -9.43 6.83
C LEU A 159 -1.26 -9.18 8.27
N ASP A 160 -1.77 -10.22 8.95
CA ASP A 160 -2.27 -10.16 10.32
C ASP A 160 -1.14 -9.86 11.33
N GLU A 161 0.02 -10.49 11.17
CA GLU A 161 1.23 -10.25 11.99
C GLU A 161 1.73 -8.81 11.89
N ILE A 162 1.78 -8.26 10.67
CA ILE A 162 2.34 -6.93 10.40
C ILE A 162 1.39 -5.80 10.81
N THR A 163 0.09 -5.96 10.56
CA THR A 163 -0.87 -4.83 10.60
C THR A 163 -1.86 -4.88 11.78
N THR A 164 -2.15 -6.05 12.34
CA THR A 164 -3.30 -6.23 13.24
C THR A 164 -2.89 -6.67 14.64
N LYS A 165 -2.04 -7.70 14.79
CA LYS A 165 -1.70 -8.25 16.11
C LYS A 165 -0.81 -7.35 16.97
N ASN A 166 0.00 -6.51 16.32
CA ASN A 166 1.10 -5.80 16.98
C ASN A 166 0.93 -4.28 16.97
N LYS A 167 -0.31 -3.77 16.86
CA LYS A 167 -0.56 -2.33 16.94
C LYS A 167 -0.14 -1.80 18.31
N SER A 168 0.73 -0.79 18.31
CA SER A 168 1.30 -0.22 19.52
C SER A 168 0.38 0.87 20.08
N ASN A 169 0.04 0.75 21.37
CA ASN A 169 -0.67 1.79 22.13
C ASN A 169 0.28 2.81 22.78
N ASN A 170 1.57 2.72 22.49
CA ASN A 170 2.61 3.60 23.05
C ASN A 170 2.70 4.96 22.34
N PHE A 171 1.88 5.17 21.30
CA PHE A 171 1.85 6.39 20.49
C PHE A 171 0.55 7.16 20.72
N ALA A 172 0.64 8.32 21.37
CA ALA A 172 -0.46 9.27 21.49
C ALA A 172 -0.48 10.18 20.26
N THR A 173 -1.52 10.09 19.43
CA THR A 173 -1.62 10.82 18.17
C THR A 173 -3.08 11.00 17.74
N SER A 174 -3.37 12.08 17.00
CA SER A 174 -4.68 12.30 16.34
C SER A 174 -4.77 11.67 14.94
N ALA A 175 -3.77 10.88 14.56
CA ALA A 175 -3.73 10.19 13.27
C ALA A 175 -4.90 9.21 13.09
N SER A 176 -5.34 9.04 11.84
CA SER A 176 -6.39 8.07 11.50
C SER A 176 -5.92 6.64 11.68
N GLU A 177 -6.80 5.78 12.19
CA GLU A 177 -6.52 4.37 12.47
C GLU A 177 -7.15 3.45 11.44
N SER A 178 -6.51 2.30 11.18
CA SER A 178 -7.15 1.25 10.37
C SER A 178 -8.17 0.47 11.19
N ALA A 179 -9.34 0.25 10.61
CA ALA A 179 -10.33 -0.69 11.15
C ALA A 179 -9.82 -2.14 11.04
N ILE A 180 -9.88 -2.88 12.14
CA ILE A 180 -9.55 -4.31 12.17
C ILE A 180 -10.74 -5.10 11.60
N CYS A 181 -10.47 -5.92 10.59
CA CYS A 181 -11.46 -6.76 9.92
C CYS A 181 -10.93 -8.18 9.77
N ARG A 182 -11.81 -9.18 9.84
CA ARG A 182 -11.48 -10.53 9.37
C ARG A 182 -11.39 -10.51 7.86
N VAL A 183 -10.36 -11.14 7.31
CA VAL A 183 -10.09 -11.15 5.86
C VAL A 183 -10.13 -12.57 5.31
N THR A 184 -10.29 -12.69 3.99
CA THR A 184 -10.27 -13.97 3.27
C THR A 184 -9.78 -13.74 1.84
N ASN A 185 -9.31 -14.80 1.18
CA ASN A 185 -8.89 -14.73 -0.21
C ASN A 185 -10.05 -15.05 -1.17
N ILE A 186 -10.16 -14.32 -2.27
CA ILE A 186 -11.15 -14.53 -3.33
C ILE A 186 -10.98 -15.92 -3.95
N ASN A 187 -9.75 -16.39 -4.09
CA ASN A 187 -9.47 -17.65 -4.77
C ASN A 187 -10.10 -18.87 -4.07
N GLU A 188 -10.48 -18.76 -2.80
CA GLU A 188 -11.17 -19.80 -2.03
C GLU A 188 -12.62 -20.01 -2.47
N TYR A 189 -13.18 -19.08 -3.25
CA TYR A 189 -14.60 -19.05 -3.61
C TYR A 189 -14.89 -19.38 -5.08
N PHE A 190 -13.87 -19.78 -5.86
CA PHE A 190 -14.13 -20.36 -7.17
C PHE A 190 -14.67 -21.78 -7.02
N THR A 191 -15.82 -22.06 -7.62
CA THR A 191 -16.35 -23.42 -7.75
C THR A 191 -15.53 -24.23 -8.78
N PRO A 192 -15.65 -25.57 -8.82
CA PRO A 192 -15.07 -26.40 -9.89
C PRO A 192 -15.61 -26.07 -11.30
N ASP A 193 -16.83 -25.52 -11.38
CA ASP A 193 -17.40 -24.87 -12.56
C ASP A 193 -16.87 -23.41 -12.72
N GLY A 194 -15.75 -23.10 -12.09
CA GLY A 194 -15.19 -21.78 -11.86
C GLY A 194 -14.99 -21.00 -13.16
N MET A 195 -15.41 -19.74 -13.13
CA MET A 195 -15.64 -18.93 -14.32
C MET A 195 -16.33 -19.76 -15.42
N THR A 196 -17.58 -20.18 -15.20
CA THR A 196 -18.54 -20.16 -16.30
C THR A 196 -18.63 -18.72 -16.76
N ALA A 197 -17.62 -18.27 -17.51
CA ALA A 197 -17.78 -17.18 -18.43
C ALA A 197 -19.05 -17.54 -19.18
N ARG A 198 -20.12 -16.76 -18.97
CA ARG A 198 -20.96 -16.46 -20.13
C ARG A 198 -19.95 -16.17 -21.22
N LYS A 199 -19.92 -17.02 -22.26
CA LYS A 199 -19.11 -16.82 -23.46
C LYS A 199 -19.41 -15.41 -23.96
N ASN A 200 -18.75 -14.42 -23.39
CA ASN A 200 -18.53 -13.17 -24.04
C ASN A 200 -17.38 -13.54 -24.96
N THR A 201 -17.73 -14.05 -26.13
CA THR A 201 -16.89 -13.94 -27.32
C THR A 201 -16.63 -12.45 -27.47
N TYR A 202 -15.58 -11.97 -26.81
CA TYR A 202 -15.07 -10.64 -27.05
C TYR A 202 -14.44 -10.72 -28.44
N ASP A 203 -15.00 -9.99 -29.40
CA ASP A 203 -14.34 -9.76 -30.68
C ASP A 203 -12.93 -9.24 -30.38
N GLU A 204 -11.91 -9.84 -31.00
CA GLU A 204 -10.52 -9.35 -30.89
C GLU A 204 -10.42 -7.86 -31.32
N ASP A 205 -11.41 -7.38 -32.08
CA ASP A 205 -11.61 -5.99 -32.51
C ASP A 205 -12.08 -5.00 -31.42
N ILE A 206 -12.37 -5.44 -30.19
CA ILE A 206 -12.77 -4.54 -29.09
C ILE A 206 -11.56 -3.75 -28.55
N PHE A 207 -10.35 -4.30 -28.68
CA PHE A 207 -9.13 -3.69 -28.14
C PHE A 207 -8.49 -2.75 -29.17
N LYS A 208 -8.78 -1.46 -29.04
CA LYS A 208 -7.97 -0.44 -29.71
C LYS A 208 -6.75 -0.15 -28.85
N TYR A 209 -5.69 -0.90 -29.10
CA TYR A 209 -4.39 -0.65 -28.51
C TYR A 209 -3.85 0.69 -29.02
N ALA A 210 -3.23 1.43 -28.12
CA ALA A 210 -2.65 2.72 -28.43
C ALA A 210 -1.41 2.95 -27.55
N VAL A 211 -0.57 3.85 -28.01
CA VAL A 211 0.64 4.28 -27.32
C VAL A 211 0.53 5.77 -27.12
N CYS A 212 0.89 6.26 -25.93
CA CYS A 212 0.89 7.69 -25.66
C CYS A 212 2.30 8.27 -25.73
N LYS A 213 2.46 9.27 -26.60
CA LYS A 213 3.70 10.01 -26.84
C LYS A 213 3.36 11.50 -26.94
N ASP A 214 4.12 12.38 -26.30
CA ASP A 214 3.88 13.83 -26.31
C ASP A 214 2.46 14.24 -25.86
N ASN A 215 1.84 13.52 -24.90
CA ASN A 215 0.42 13.65 -24.49
C ASN A 215 -0.62 13.33 -25.58
N GLU A 216 -0.21 12.88 -26.75
CA GLU A 216 -1.09 12.44 -27.84
C GLU A 216 -1.21 10.90 -27.84
N ILE A 217 -2.36 10.38 -28.25
CA ILE A 217 -2.67 8.94 -28.22
C ILE A 217 -2.67 8.40 -29.66
N TYR A 218 -1.73 7.51 -29.96
CA TYR A 218 -1.55 6.90 -31.27
C TYR A 218 -2.06 5.45 -31.25
N ASN A 219 -3.09 5.15 -32.03
CA ASN A 219 -3.58 3.77 -32.15
C ASN A 219 -2.53 2.89 -32.85
N ILE A 220 -2.31 1.69 -32.34
CA ILE A 220 -1.46 0.66 -32.95
C ILE A 220 -2.35 -0.53 -33.33
N ASN A 221 -2.13 -1.09 -34.53
CA ASN A 221 -2.90 -2.23 -35.06
C ASN A 221 -2.42 -3.59 -34.52
N THR A 222 -1.52 -3.61 -33.54
CA THR A 222 -0.96 -4.84 -33.00
C THR A 222 -1.86 -5.37 -31.91
N ALA A 223 -2.58 -6.46 -32.19
CA ALA A 223 -3.13 -7.30 -31.13
C ALA A 223 -1.95 -7.82 -30.29
N MET A 224 -1.98 -7.62 -28.97
CA MET A 224 -1.15 -8.45 -28.10
C MET A 224 -1.64 -9.89 -28.20
N GLU A 225 -0.72 -10.85 -28.37
CA GLU A 225 -1.06 -12.28 -28.35
C GLU A 225 -1.72 -12.61 -27.00
N THR A 226 -3.05 -12.75 -27.01
CA THR A 226 -3.80 -13.28 -25.89
C THR A 226 -3.59 -14.79 -25.87
N GLN A 227 -2.70 -15.27 -25.01
CA GLN A 227 -2.62 -16.71 -24.72
C GLN A 227 -3.76 -17.12 -23.78
N SER A 228 -5.01 -16.97 -24.24
CA SER A 228 -6.16 -17.55 -23.55
C SER A 228 -6.33 -18.99 -24.00
N THR A 229 -5.74 -19.92 -23.25
CA THR A 229 -6.19 -21.33 -23.28
C THR A 229 -7.04 -21.59 -22.05
N CYS A 230 -8.32 -21.29 -22.13
CA CYS A 230 -9.30 -21.78 -21.17
C CYS A 230 -9.37 -23.31 -21.29
N LYS A 231 -8.57 -24.01 -20.49
CA LYS A 231 -8.75 -25.44 -20.24
C LYS A 231 -9.95 -25.61 -19.31
N GLU A 232 -10.84 -26.54 -19.65
CA GLU A 232 -12.03 -26.87 -18.86
C GLU A 232 -11.66 -27.18 -17.38
N HIS A 233 -12.46 -26.64 -16.44
CA HIS A 233 -12.48 -26.96 -14.99
C HIS A 233 -11.23 -26.65 -14.15
N VAL A 234 -10.44 -25.62 -14.51
CA VAL A 234 -9.30 -25.18 -13.68
C VAL A 234 -9.62 -23.84 -13.01
N LYS A 235 -9.46 -23.79 -11.68
CA LYS A 235 -9.49 -22.54 -10.90
C LYS A 235 -8.56 -21.50 -11.57
N PRO A 236 -9.03 -20.27 -11.87
CA PRO A 236 -8.20 -19.30 -12.57
C PRO A 236 -6.96 -18.96 -11.74
N ASP A 237 -5.83 -18.77 -12.42
CA ASP A 237 -4.69 -18.09 -11.81
C ASP A 237 -4.96 -16.58 -11.69
N ILE A 238 -4.04 -15.87 -11.04
CA ILE A 238 -4.22 -14.44 -10.78
C ILE A 238 -4.19 -13.60 -12.05
N GLU A 239 -3.49 -14.04 -13.10
CA GLU A 239 -3.43 -13.31 -14.38
C GLU A 239 -4.78 -13.40 -15.09
N ALA A 240 -5.32 -14.62 -15.19
CA ALA A 240 -6.64 -14.88 -15.76
C ALA A 240 -7.73 -14.13 -14.98
N PHE A 241 -7.61 -14.06 -13.66
CA PHE A 241 -8.51 -13.25 -12.84
C PHE A 241 -8.40 -11.75 -13.16
N CYS A 242 -7.18 -11.21 -13.28
CA CYS A 242 -6.96 -9.79 -13.58
C CYS A 242 -7.53 -9.41 -14.95
N GLU A 243 -7.28 -10.23 -15.97
CA GLU A 243 -7.81 -10.02 -17.33
C GLU A 243 -9.34 -10.04 -17.32
N ALA A 244 -9.94 -11.09 -16.76
CA ALA A 244 -11.38 -11.22 -16.74
C ALA A 244 -12.06 -10.14 -15.88
N PHE A 245 -11.46 -9.75 -14.76
CA PHE A 245 -11.93 -8.65 -13.92
C PHE A 245 -11.88 -7.31 -14.67
N LEU A 246 -10.78 -7.02 -15.35
CA LEU A 246 -10.65 -5.83 -16.20
C LEU A 246 -11.75 -5.80 -17.28
N LEU A 247 -12.03 -6.92 -17.92
CA LEU A 247 -13.08 -7.04 -18.95
C LEU A 247 -14.48 -6.73 -18.43
N GLN A 248 -14.73 -6.87 -17.13
CA GLN A 248 -16.00 -6.46 -16.51
C GLN A 248 -16.10 -4.95 -16.23
N LEU A 249 -14.96 -4.23 -16.18
CA LEU A 249 -14.90 -2.81 -15.84
C LEU A 249 -14.90 -1.90 -17.07
N VAL A 250 -14.46 -2.40 -18.22
CA VAL A 250 -14.32 -1.62 -19.46
C VAL A 250 -15.64 -1.44 -20.21
N ARG A 251 -15.69 -0.44 -21.09
CA ARG A 251 -16.85 -0.11 -21.94
C ARG A 251 -16.53 -0.35 -23.42
N GLU A 252 -17.56 -0.32 -24.28
CA GLU A 252 -17.36 -0.26 -25.73
C GLU A 252 -16.43 0.92 -26.10
N LYS A 253 -15.48 0.67 -27.03
CA LYS A 253 -14.48 1.66 -27.50
C LYS A 253 -13.47 2.12 -26.43
N THR A 254 -13.20 1.28 -25.43
CA THR A 254 -12.09 1.53 -24.48
C THR A 254 -10.75 1.49 -25.20
N ARG A 255 -9.89 2.47 -24.93
CA ARG A 255 -8.52 2.52 -25.47
C ARG A 255 -7.55 1.92 -24.46
N TYR A 256 -6.66 1.05 -24.91
CA TYR A 256 -5.64 0.43 -24.07
C TYR A 256 -4.30 1.11 -24.33
N ILE A 257 -3.74 1.78 -23.32
CA ILE A 257 -2.58 2.65 -23.48
C ILE A 257 -1.40 2.14 -22.67
N ARG A 258 -0.28 1.97 -23.36
CA ARG A 258 1.04 1.85 -22.74
C ARG A 258 1.77 3.19 -22.85
N LEU A 259 2.35 3.63 -21.75
CA LEU A 259 3.12 4.88 -21.71
C LEU A 259 4.53 4.66 -22.29
N GLU A 260 5.01 5.57 -23.13
CA GLU A 260 6.39 5.53 -23.68
C GLU A 260 7.44 6.15 -22.74
N SER A 261 8.71 6.06 -23.15
CA SER A 261 9.89 6.41 -22.38
C SER A 261 9.79 7.76 -21.67
N GLU A 262 9.38 8.84 -22.35
CA GLU A 262 9.29 10.18 -21.75
C GLU A 262 8.34 10.23 -20.54
N HIS A 263 7.17 9.59 -20.64
CA HIS A 263 6.24 9.48 -19.52
C HIS A 263 6.82 8.60 -18.41
N THR A 264 7.43 7.47 -18.77
CA THR A 264 8.02 6.56 -17.77
C THR A 264 9.20 7.18 -17.03
N GLU A 265 9.98 8.07 -17.65
CA GLU A 265 11.05 8.82 -17.00
C GLU A 265 10.50 9.81 -15.98
N LYS A 266 9.42 10.54 -16.30
CA LYS A 266 8.73 11.42 -15.35
C LYS A 266 8.15 10.65 -14.17
N ILE A 267 7.62 9.45 -14.42
CA ILE A 267 7.10 8.56 -13.36
C ILE A 267 8.24 8.07 -12.46
N LYS A 268 9.37 7.65 -13.04
CA LYS A 268 10.55 7.25 -12.25
C LYS A 268 11.08 8.40 -11.40
N LEU A 269 11.17 9.60 -11.97
CA LEU A 269 11.57 10.80 -11.23
C LEU A 269 10.62 11.07 -10.06
N LEU A 270 9.30 11.00 -10.29
CA LEU A 270 8.31 11.14 -9.22
C LEU A 270 8.43 10.05 -8.15
N ALA A 271 8.72 8.80 -8.55
CA ALA A 271 8.96 7.71 -7.61
C ALA A 271 10.18 8.01 -6.73
N ASP A 272 11.28 8.48 -7.31
CA ASP A 272 12.52 8.78 -6.61
C ASP A 272 12.40 10.01 -5.69
N GLU A 273 11.81 11.10 -6.18
CA GLU A 273 11.69 12.36 -5.42
C GLU A 273 10.62 12.32 -4.33
N LYS A 274 9.55 11.54 -4.54
CA LYS A 274 8.41 11.49 -3.62
C LYS A 274 8.29 10.16 -2.92
N TYR A 275 8.03 9.08 -3.63
CA TYR A 275 7.64 7.82 -2.97
C TYR A 275 8.80 7.11 -2.26
N LYS A 276 10.03 7.33 -2.70
CA LYS A 276 11.26 6.88 -2.03
C LYS A 276 11.79 7.89 -1.02
N SER A 277 11.26 9.12 -0.98
CA SER A 277 11.80 10.14 -0.09
C SER A 277 11.29 9.98 1.34
N TRP A 278 12.20 10.27 2.27
CA TRP A 278 11.90 10.26 3.69
C TRP A 278 10.82 11.30 4.04
N GLU A 279 10.90 12.47 3.40
CA GLU A 279 10.00 13.60 3.59
C GLU A 279 8.53 13.21 3.35
N TRP A 280 8.29 12.31 2.38
CA TRP A 280 6.96 11.83 2.05
C TRP A 280 6.51 10.69 2.97
N THR A 281 7.31 9.63 3.10
CA THR A 281 6.90 8.44 3.87
C THR A 281 6.83 8.75 5.36
N TRP A 282 7.93 9.27 5.93
CA TRP A 282 8.09 9.48 7.36
C TRP A 282 7.80 10.93 7.78
N GLY A 283 8.25 11.91 6.99
CA GLY A 283 8.06 13.33 7.29
C GLY A 283 6.60 13.79 7.30
N LYS A 284 5.69 13.07 6.61
CA LYS A 284 4.24 13.31 6.64
C LYS A 284 3.50 12.60 7.78
N THR A 285 4.20 11.81 8.59
CA THR A 285 3.62 11.19 9.79
C THR A 285 3.05 12.29 10.68
N PRO A 286 1.75 12.22 11.06
CA PRO A 286 1.16 13.19 11.99
C PRO A 286 1.95 13.26 13.28
N ALA A 287 1.91 14.42 13.94
CA ALA A 287 2.62 14.59 15.19
C ALA A 287 2.15 13.56 16.23
N PHE A 288 3.09 13.11 17.06
CA PHE A 288 2.81 12.14 18.11
C PHE A 288 3.74 12.32 19.29
N GLU A 289 3.29 11.79 20.42
CA GLU A 289 4.11 11.55 21.60
C GLU A 289 4.26 10.04 21.75
N PHE A 290 5.48 9.59 22.01
CA PHE A 290 5.81 8.21 22.30
C PHE A 290 6.20 8.09 23.77
N LYS A 291 5.66 7.06 24.43
CA LYS A 291 6.15 6.63 25.73
C LYS A 291 6.04 5.12 25.85
N ARG A 292 7.13 4.47 26.25
CA ARG A 292 7.16 3.03 26.49
C ARG A 292 8.03 2.69 27.69
N GLU A 293 7.55 1.75 28.48
CA GLU A 293 8.30 1.09 29.55
C GLU A 293 8.64 -0.34 29.11
N GLY A 294 9.76 -0.87 29.61
CA GLY A 294 10.21 -2.21 29.29
C GLY A 294 11.38 -2.65 30.15
N VAL A 295 12.09 -3.68 29.68
CA VAL A 295 13.27 -4.23 30.34
C VAL A 295 14.41 -4.28 29.32
N PHE A 296 15.57 -3.76 29.69
CA PHE A 296 16.81 -3.84 28.92
C PHE A 296 17.90 -4.37 29.83
N LYS A 297 18.62 -5.43 29.45
CA LYS A 297 19.66 -6.06 30.30
C LYS A 297 19.18 -6.38 31.73
N ASN A 298 17.96 -6.90 31.84
CA ASN A 298 17.30 -7.23 33.12
C ASN A 298 17.07 -6.04 34.07
N VAL A 299 17.19 -4.79 33.59
CA VAL A 299 16.81 -3.60 34.36
C VAL A 299 15.64 -2.88 33.70
N PRO A 300 14.78 -2.20 34.49
CA PRO A 300 13.73 -1.36 33.94
C PRO A 300 14.30 -0.26 33.04
N ILE A 301 13.60 0.00 31.94
CA ILE A 301 13.88 1.10 31.02
C ILE A 301 12.59 1.83 30.68
N GLU A 302 12.65 3.16 30.67
CA GLU A 302 11.57 4.03 30.20
C GLU A 302 12.11 4.94 29.10
N ILE A 303 11.36 5.04 28.01
CA ILE A 303 11.71 5.84 26.83
C ILE A 303 10.51 6.71 26.48
N SER A 304 10.75 8.00 26.26
CA SER A 304 9.72 8.92 25.76
C SER A 304 10.31 9.97 24.83
N TYR A 305 9.58 10.34 23.80
CA TYR A 305 9.94 11.45 22.90
C TYR A 305 8.71 11.94 22.15
N SER A 306 8.81 13.12 21.56
CA SER A 306 7.82 13.66 20.63
C SER A 306 8.37 13.65 19.22
N ALA A 307 7.51 13.58 18.21
CA ALA A 307 7.92 13.81 16.84
C ALA A 307 6.91 14.69 16.10
N LYS A 308 7.41 15.66 15.35
CA LYS A 308 6.61 16.56 14.51
C LYS A 308 7.27 16.74 13.15
N LYS A 309 6.50 16.53 12.07
CA LYS A 309 7.02 16.48 10.69
C LYS A 309 8.18 15.47 10.54
N GLY A 310 8.09 14.35 11.28
CA GLY A 310 9.14 13.34 11.35
C GLY A 310 10.42 13.79 12.06
N ILE A 311 10.46 14.92 12.77
CA ILE A 311 11.66 15.32 13.53
C ILE A 311 11.41 15.06 15.01
N VAL A 312 12.35 14.36 15.64
CA VAL A 312 12.30 13.96 17.06
C VAL A 312 12.66 15.15 17.96
N SER A 313 11.95 15.30 19.07
CA SER A 313 12.25 16.25 20.13
C SER A 313 11.93 15.67 21.52
N ASP A 314 12.48 16.29 22.54
CA ASP A 314 12.23 15.96 23.95
C ASP A 314 12.57 14.51 24.30
N PHE A 315 13.62 13.95 23.67
CA PHE A 315 14.01 12.56 23.87
C PHE A 315 14.52 12.31 25.29
N LYS A 316 13.89 11.37 25.98
CA LYS A 316 14.23 10.98 27.35
C LYS A 316 14.34 9.47 27.42
N ILE A 317 15.39 9.01 28.08
CA ILE A 317 15.64 7.62 28.41
C ILE A 317 16.05 7.53 29.88
N THR A 318 15.48 6.56 30.59
CA THR A 318 15.81 6.24 31.97
C THR A 318 16.25 4.79 32.02
N SER A 319 17.54 4.56 32.21
CA SER A 319 18.15 3.23 32.37
C SER A 319 19.47 3.38 33.12
N SER A 320 19.86 2.38 33.91
CA SER A 320 21.18 2.35 34.57
C SER A 320 22.33 2.14 33.59
N PHE A 321 22.04 1.69 32.35
CA PHE A 321 23.05 1.37 31.34
C PHE A 321 23.27 2.49 30.32
N ILE A 322 22.33 3.43 30.19
CA ILE A 322 22.33 4.40 29.10
C ILE A 322 22.45 5.81 29.65
N ASP A 323 23.47 6.53 29.17
CA ASP A 323 23.63 7.96 29.46
C ASP A 323 22.50 8.76 28.81
N ARG A 324 21.64 9.34 29.64
CA ARG A 324 20.50 10.15 29.23
C ARG A 324 20.91 11.38 28.41
N CYS A 325 21.96 12.09 28.84
CA CYS A 325 22.42 13.30 28.18
C CYS A 325 22.99 12.98 26.80
N LYS A 326 23.78 11.90 26.69
CA LYS A 326 24.27 11.39 25.40
C LYS A 326 23.10 11.04 24.48
N ALA A 327 22.14 10.27 24.97
CA ALA A 327 20.98 9.86 24.17
C ALA A 327 20.16 11.06 23.67
N SER A 328 19.79 12.01 24.53
CA SER A 328 19.08 13.23 24.12
C SER A 328 19.85 14.01 23.05
N SER A 329 21.17 14.21 23.23
CA SER A 329 21.99 14.93 22.24
C SER A 329 22.07 14.26 20.85
N ILE A 330 21.85 12.95 20.78
CA ILE A 330 21.90 12.16 19.53
C ILE A 330 20.53 12.10 18.86
N PHE A 331 19.46 11.97 19.65
CA PHE A 331 18.10 11.79 19.12
C PHE A 331 17.35 13.10 18.89
N ASP A 332 17.60 14.15 19.67
CA ASP A 332 16.92 15.43 19.47
C ASP A 332 17.35 16.08 18.15
N GLY A 333 16.37 16.42 17.32
CA GLY A 333 16.59 16.93 15.95
C GLY A 333 16.84 15.83 14.91
N ALA A 334 16.93 14.56 15.32
CA ALA A 334 17.08 13.45 14.38
C ALA A 334 15.79 13.22 13.58
N ARG A 335 15.96 12.69 12.36
CA ARG A 335 14.85 12.17 11.57
C ARG A 335 14.28 10.93 12.25
N PHE A 336 12.97 10.90 12.37
CA PHE A 336 12.20 9.73 12.71
C PHE A 336 12.24 8.77 11.53
N ASP A 337 13.21 7.88 11.58
CA ASP A 337 13.55 6.95 10.51
C ASP A 337 14.22 5.71 11.12
N PRO A 338 13.85 4.49 10.67
CA PRO A 338 14.42 3.28 11.24
C PRO A 338 15.94 3.14 11.10
N ASP A 339 16.51 3.52 9.97
CA ASP A 339 17.96 3.43 9.73
C ASP A 339 18.72 4.46 10.59
N VAL A 340 18.18 5.67 10.71
CA VAL A 340 18.72 6.71 11.59
C VAL A 340 18.66 6.26 13.05
N PHE A 341 17.56 5.65 13.48
CA PHE A 341 17.38 5.16 14.84
C PHE A 341 18.36 4.03 15.17
N GLU A 342 18.54 3.06 14.27
CA GLU A 342 19.51 1.98 14.45
C GLU A 342 20.95 2.50 14.58
N LYS A 343 21.32 3.48 13.74
CA LYS A 343 22.62 4.16 13.82
C LYS A 343 22.77 4.88 15.17
N ASN A 344 21.76 5.62 15.60
CA ASN A 344 21.76 6.36 16.85
C ASN A 344 21.85 5.43 18.08
N ILE A 345 21.14 4.30 18.06
CA ILE A 345 21.24 3.25 19.10
C ILE A 345 22.67 2.72 19.16
N SER A 346 23.30 2.47 18.02
CA SER A 346 24.69 2.02 17.97
C SER A 346 25.63 3.01 18.67
N LEU A 347 25.48 4.31 18.41
CA LEU A 347 26.26 5.37 19.06
C LEU A 347 26.00 5.44 20.57
N VAL A 348 24.74 5.33 21.00
CA VAL A 348 24.39 5.33 22.43
C VAL A 348 25.01 4.15 23.17
N LEU A 349 25.10 2.98 22.52
CA LEU A 349 25.63 1.74 23.10
C LEU A 349 27.17 1.62 23.09
N GLU A 350 27.92 2.48 22.39
CA GLU A 350 29.39 2.36 22.24
C GLU A 350 30.15 2.19 23.57
N ASN A 351 29.69 2.83 24.65
CA ASN A 351 30.33 2.78 25.97
C ASN A 351 29.61 1.83 26.95
N VAL A 352 28.52 1.20 26.51
CA VAL A 352 27.69 0.28 27.29
C VAL A 352 28.09 -1.18 27.01
N ASN A 353 28.74 -1.40 25.87
CA ASN A 353 29.21 -2.70 25.44
C ASN A 353 30.71 -2.80 25.75
N ASP A 354 31.06 -3.63 26.73
CA ASP A 354 32.44 -3.95 27.05
C ASP A 354 33.17 -4.53 25.84
N LYS A 355 34.47 -4.24 25.72
CA LYS A 355 35.35 -4.80 24.67
C LYS A 355 35.39 -6.33 24.65
N ALA A 356 34.92 -6.98 25.73
CA ALA A 356 34.87 -8.43 25.87
C ALA A 356 33.58 -9.08 25.33
N LYS A 357 32.56 -8.30 24.94
CA LYS A 357 31.30 -8.84 24.41
C LYS A 357 31.46 -9.43 23.02
N SER A 358 30.69 -10.48 22.74
CA SER A 358 30.59 -11.02 21.39
C SER A 358 29.78 -10.08 20.48
N VAL A 359 29.98 -10.20 19.17
CA VAL A 359 29.21 -9.46 18.17
C VAL A 359 27.71 -9.76 18.30
N ASP A 360 27.36 -10.99 18.65
CA ASP A 360 25.97 -11.43 18.80
C ASP A 360 25.28 -10.76 20.00
N GLU A 361 26.00 -10.61 21.12
CA GLU A 361 25.47 -9.91 22.31
C GLU A 361 25.24 -8.43 22.02
N VAL A 362 26.14 -7.79 21.28
CA VAL A 362 26.00 -6.39 20.87
C VAL A 362 24.79 -6.22 19.93
N ASN A 363 24.58 -7.15 19.01
CA ASN A 363 23.45 -7.12 18.10
C ASN A 363 22.12 -7.37 18.83
N ALA A 364 22.09 -8.30 19.80
CA ALA A 364 20.91 -8.53 20.63
C ALA A 364 20.52 -7.30 21.47
N ASP A 365 21.51 -6.56 21.99
CA ASP A 365 21.28 -5.30 22.72
C ASP A 365 20.67 -4.23 21.81
N LYS A 366 21.20 -4.07 20.58
CA LYS A 366 20.67 -3.12 19.60
C LYS A 366 19.24 -3.47 19.22
N GLU A 367 18.99 -4.74 18.96
CA GLU A 367 17.70 -5.28 18.57
C GLU A 367 16.64 -5.02 19.66
N THR A 368 16.98 -5.32 20.92
CA THR A 368 16.10 -5.06 22.06
C THR A 368 15.75 -3.57 22.18
N LEU A 369 16.73 -2.67 22.05
CA LEU A 369 16.46 -1.23 22.09
C LEU A 369 15.66 -0.74 20.88
N MET A 370 15.91 -1.28 19.70
CA MET A 370 15.17 -0.93 18.48
C MET A 370 13.69 -1.23 18.67
N GLN A 371 13.37 -2.44 19.17
CA GLN A 371 12.00 -2.84 19.49
C GLN A 371 11.37 -2.00 20.60
N LEU A 372 12.14 -1.42 21.52
CA LEU A 372 11.62 -0.60 22.62
C LEU A 372 11.41 0.86 22.23
N ILE A 373 12.12 1.38 21.23
CA ILE A 373 12.09 2.79 20.85
C ILE A 373 11.04 3.06 19.75
N MET A 374 10.75 2.07 18.90
CA MET A 374 9.91 2.22 17.72
C MET A 374 9.12 0.93 17.46
#